data_AF-A0A954DES4-F1
#
_entry.id   AF-A0A954DES4-F1
#
_cell.length_a   1.000
_cell.length_b   1.000
_cell.length_c   1.000
_cell.angle_alpha   90.00
_cell.angle_beta   90.00
_cell.angle_gamma   90.00
#
_symmetry.space_group_name_H-M   'P 1'
#
loop_
_entity.id
_entity.type
_entity.pdbx_description
1 polymer ?
#
loop_
_entity_poly.entity_id
_entity_poly.type
_entity_poly.pdbx_seq_one_letter_code
_entity_poly.pdbx_strand_id
1 'polypeptide(L)'
;YGGAQRGDLSNTQMALDALRATGLDSSNDAFAKALIYLRRVQNLPGQGSWSGKGTNDKGEKVDIVPGDDGGATYYPGVSYAGYDETADGAFVPRSYGSMTYALLKCYVIAGIDRNDPRIGKALDWCFKNFTLDINPGVKASLGENVQYQGLFYYYLALARAMSIAGVAKIPAKADADAGIDWRDALEKKLAALQRDDGSWVNAKNSRWWENSPMLCTAYALLALSE
;
A
#
# COMPACT_ATOMS: atom_id res chain seq x y z
N TYR A 1 8.14 -15.48 -6.28
CA TYR A 1 7.84 -15.74 -4.84
C TYR A 1 6.32 -15.93 -4.71
N GLY A 2 5.85 -16.86 -3.87
CA GLY A 2 4.42 -17.24 -3.80
C GLY A 2 4.01 -18.16 -4.96
N GLY A 3 3.55 -19.37 -4.68
CA GLY A 3 3.29 -20.41 -5.69
C GLY A 3 2.13 -20.15 -6.67
N ALA A 4 1.62 -18.92 -6.76
CA ALA A 4 0.55 -18.53 -7.67
C ALA A 4 1.10 -17.63 -8.78
N GLN A 5 0.80 -17.94 -10.04
CA GLN A 5 1.19 -17.16 -11.22
C GLN A 5 0.40 -15.84 -11.39
N ARG A 6 -0.26 -15.35 -10.33
CA ARG A 6 -1.09 -14.14 -10.39
C ARG A 6 -0.26 -12.91 -10.03
N GLY A 7 -0.40 -11.84 -10.80
CA GLY A 7 0.24 -10.56 -10.51
C GLY A 7 -0.33 -9.92 -9.24
N ASP A 8 0.57 -9.41 -8.39
CA ASP A 8 0.24 -8.64 -7.20
C ASP A 8 0.73 -7.20 -7.29
N LEU A 9 0.15 -6.32 -6.47
CA LEU A 9 0.45 -4.89 -6.50
C LEU A 9 1.86 -4.60 -5.97
N SER A 10 2.37 -5.44 -5.07
CA SER A 10 3.72 -5.36 -4.52
C SER A 10 4.80 -5.51 -5.60
N ASN A 11 4.65 -6.50 -6.49
CA ASN A 11 5.54 -6.74 -7.61
C ASN A 11 5.24 -5.78 -8.78
N THR A 12 3.97 -5.43 -8.98
CA THR A 12 3.57 -4.46 -10.02
C THR A 12 4.28 -3.13 -9.86
N GLN A 13 4.41 -2.59 -8.64
CA GLN A 13 5.12 -1.32 -8.45
C GLN A 13 6.60 -1.39 -8.86
N MET A 14 7.28 -2.51 -8.62
CA MET A 14 8.68 -2.69 -9.02
C MET A 14 8.81 -2.85 -10.53
N ALA A 15 7.87 -3.56 -11.15
CA ALA A 15 7.81 -3.70 -12.60
C ALA A 15 7.58 -2.33 -13.29
N LEU A 16 6.71 -1.50 -12.74
CA LEU A 16 6.45 -0.16 -13.27
C LEU A 16 7.63 0.80 -13.06
N ASP A 17 8.34 0.72 -11.93
CA ASP A 17 9.62 1.43 -11.76
C ASP A 17 10.61 1.05 -12.87
N ALA A 18 10.80 -0.25 -13.09
CA ALA A 18 11.74 -0.74 -14.09
C ALA A 18 11.35 -0.29 -15.50
N LEU A 19 10.07 -0.39 -15.87
CA LEU A 19 9.58 0.10 -17.16
C LEU A 19 9.87 1.60 -17.33
N ARG A 20 9.58 2.41 -16.31
CA ARG A 20 9.86 3.85 -16.38
C ARG A 20 11.37 4.16 -16.44
N ALA A 21 12.20 3.38 -15.75
CA ALA A 21 13.66 3.53 -15.78
C ALA A 21 14.28 3.22 -17.15
N THR A 22 13.62 2.42 -17.99
CA THR A 22 14.05 2.21 -19.38
C THR A 22 13.75 3.39 -20.31
N GLY A 23 12.99 4.39 -19.84
CA GLY A 23 12.54 5.52 -20.64
C GLY A 23 11.24 5.25 -21.43
N LEU A 24 10.55 4.13 -21.19
CA LEU A 24 9.22 3.91 -21.75
C LEU A 24 8.25 4.99 -21.23
N ASP A 25 7.57 5.67 -22.16
CA ASP A 25 6.56 6.65 -21.82
C ASP A 25 5.22 6.00 -21.41
N SER A 26 4.36 6.79 -20.74
CA SER A 26 3.07 6.34 -20.23
C SER A 26 2.02 5.99 -21.31
N SER A 27 2.27 6.30 -22.59
CA SER A 27 1.40 5.91 -23.70
C SER A 27 1.63 4.47 -24.16
N ASN A 28 2.71 3.81 -23.69
CA ASN A 28 2.94 2.41 -23.98
C ASN A 28 1.82 1.51 -23.42
N ASP A 29 1.42 0.50 -24.19
CA ASP A 29 0.36 -0.47 -23.85
C ASP A 29 0.58 -1.17 -22.49
N ALA A 30 1.83 -1.32 -22.05
CA ALA A 30 2.13 -1.84 -20.72
C ALA A 30 1.50 -1.00 -19.59
N PHE A 31 1.55 0.34 -19.70
CA PHE A 31 0.92 1.23 -18.70
C PHE A 31 -0.60 1.22 -18.82
N ALA A 32 -1.17 1.13 -20.03
CA ALA A 32 -2.61 0.98 -20.20
C ALA A 32 -3.14 -0.30 -19.53
N LYS A 33 -2.43 -1.43 -19.69
CA LYS A 33 -2.73 -2.69 -19.01
C LYS A 33 -2.56 -2.58 -17.49
N ALA A 34 -1.52 -1.89 -17.04
CA ALA A 34 -1.33 -1.63 -15.62
C ALA A 34 -2.49 -0.82 -15.04
N LEU A 35 -2.98 0.22 -15.73
CA LEU A 35 -4.12 1.01 -15.25
C LEU A 35 -5.39 0.19 -15.05
N ILE A 36 -5.65 -0.80 -15.91
CA ILE A 36 -6.76 -1.74 -15.72
C ILE A 36 -6.55 -2.57 -14.44
N TYR A 37 -5.33 -3.05 -14.22
CA TYR A 37 -4.98 -3.79 -13.00
C TYR A 37 -5.13 -2.92 -11.74
N LEU A 38 -4.57 -1.71 -11.75
CA LEU A 38 -4.63 -0.75 -10.65
C LEU A 38 -6.08 -0.40 -10.29
N ARG A 39 -6.93 -0.22 -11.31
CA ARG A 39 -8.37 0.00 -11.12
C ARG A 39 -9.07 -1.15 -10.40
N ARG A 40 -8.62 -2.39 -10.62
CA ARG A 40 -9.21 -3.61 -10.06
C ARG A 40 -8.74 -3.93 -8.64
N VAL A 41 -7.61 -3.38 -8.20
CA VAL A 41 -7.10 -3.52 -6.82
C VAL A 41 -7.53 -2.37 -5.91
N GLN A 42 -7.99 -1.25 -6.46
CA GLN A 42 -8.50 -0.14 -5.67
C GLN A 42 -9.92 -0.45 -5.18
N ASN A 43 -10.13 -0.27 -3.87
CA ASN A 43 -11.44 -0.22 -3.25
C ASN A 43 -12.12 1.12 -3.56
N LEU A 44 -12.64 1.21 -4.77
CA LEU A 44 -13.42 2.34 -5.24
C LEU A 44 -14.44 1.83 -6.27
N PRO A 45 -15.75 1.80 -5.99
CA PRO A 45 -16.76 1.26 -6.89
C PRO A 45 -16.84 2.05 -8.19
N GLY A 46 -17.43 1.46 -9.23
CA GLY A 46 -17.67 2.10 -10.52
C GLY A 46 -17.04 1.35 -11.69
N GLN A 47 -17.03 1.96 -12.87
CA GLN A 47 -16.55 1.28 -14.07
C GLN A 47 -15.12 0.73 -13.89
N GLY A 48 -14.94 -0.55 -14.23
CA GLY A 48 -13.66 -1.24 -14.17
C GLY A 48 -13.23 -1.74 -12.78
N SER A 49 -13.98 -1.47 -11.71
CA SER A 49 -13.72 -2.09 -10.40
C SER A 49 -13.94 -3.61 -10.49
N TRP A 50 -13.25 -4.38 -9.65
CA TRP A 50 -13.36 -5.83 -9.65
C TRP A 50 -14.43 -6.33 -8.70
N SER A 51 -15.27 -7.25 -9.17
CA SER A 51 -16.18 -8.06 -8.35
C SER A 51 -16.23 -9.48 -8.90
N GLY A 52 -16.59 -10.45 -8.05
CA GLY A 52 -16.73 -11.84 -8.46
C GLY A 52 -16.51 -12.83 -7.32
N LYS A 53 -16.45 -14.13 -7.67
CA LYS A 53 -16.20 -15.18 -6.68
C LYS A 53 -14.76 -15.14 -6.19
N GLY A 54 -14.58 -15.13 -4.88
CA GLY A 54 -13.27 -15.15 -4.21
C GLY A 54 -13.20 -16.17 -3.08
N THR A 55 -12.16 -16.03 -2.26
CA THR A 55 -11.99 -16.80 -1.04
C THR A 55 -11.62 -15.83 0.08
N ASN A 56 -12.42 -15.79 1.15
CA ASN A 56 -12.17 -14.92 2.29
C ASN A 56 -11.02 -15.42 3.16
N ASP A 57 -10.74 -14.72 4.25
CA ASP A 57 -9.70 -15.03 5.24
C ASP A 57 -9.96 -16.32 6.04
N LYS A 58 -11.18 -16.87 5.98
CA LYS A 58 -11.55 -18.16 6.58
C LYS A 58 -11.45 -19.34 5.59
N GLY A 59 -11.08 -19.08 4.33
CA GLY A 59 -11.03 -20.11 3.29
C GLY A 59 -12.38 -20.41 2.63
N GLU A 60 -13.42 -19.63 2.91
CA GLU A 60 -14.78 -19.84 2.39
C GLU A 60 -14.93 -19.22 0.99
N LYS A 61 -15.72 -19.86 0.11
CA LYS A 61 -16.07 -19.29 -1.19
C LYS A 61 -17.17 -18.25 -1.01
N VAL A 62 -16.87 -17.01 -1.39
CA VAL A 62 -17.77 -15.86 -1.16
C VAL A 62 -17.87 -15.00 -2.41
N ASP A 63 -18.93 -14.19 -2.48
CA ASP A 63 -18.99 -13.07 -3.41
C ASP A 63 -18.13 -11.93 -2.87
N ILE A 64 -17.27 -11.39 -3.73
CA ILE A 64 -16.42 -10.25 -3.41
C ILE A 64 -16.87 -9.04 -4.21
N VAL A 65 -16.95 -7.90 -3.53
CA VAL A 65 -17.27 -6.59 -4.10
C VAL A 65 -16.21 -5.58 -3.69
N PRO A 66 -15.98 -4.49 -4.47
CA PRO A 66 -15.03 -3.46 -4.07
C PRO A 66 -15.56 -2.70 -2.84
N GLY A 67 -14.66 -2.32 -1.94
CA GLY A 67 -14.97 -1.31 -0.92
C GLY A 67 -15.02 0.10 -1.54
N ASP A 68 -15.27 1.11 -0.70
CA ASP A 68 -15.41 2.52 -1.10
C ASP A 68 -14.46 3.47 -0.37
N ASP A 69 -13.48 2.92 0.36
CA ASP A 69 -12.55 3.70 1.18
C ASP A 69 -11.40 4.35 0.39
N GLY A 70 -11.26 4.02 -0.90
CA GLY A 70 -10.25 4.58 -1.81
C GLY A 70 -8.89 3.88 -1.77
N GLY A 71 -8.68 2.98 -0.79
CA GLY A 71 -7.42 2.27 -0.61
C GLY A 71 -7.26 1.08 -1.55
N ALA A 72 -6.25 0.23 -1.29
CA ALA A 72 -5.92 -0.88 -2.19
C ALA A 72 -5.74 -2.24 -1.50
N THR A 73 -6.05 -3.28 -2.26
CA THR A 73 -5.85 -4.69 -1.92
C THR A 73 -4.53 -5.23 -2.48
N TYR A 74 -4.16 -6.47 -2.13
CA TYR A 74 -2.91 -7.08 -2.60
C TYR A 74 -2.96 -7.44 -4.09
N TYR A 75 -4.09 -8.01 -4.53
CA TYR A 75 -4.49 -8.15 -5.94
C TYR A 75 -6.02 -8.18 -6.01
N PRO A 76 -6.65 -8.17 -7.20
CA PRO A 76 -8.09 -8.00 -7.30
C PRO A 76 -8.85 -9.04 -6.48
N GLY A 77 -9.64 -8.55 -5.52
CA GLY A 77 -10.45 -9.39 -4.64
C GLY A 77 -9.73 -10.06 -3.47
N VAL A 78 -8.43 -9.84 -3.29
CA VAL A 78 -7.67 -10.49 -2.21
C VAL A 78 -6.90 -9.49 -1.38
N SER A 79 -7.14 -9.56 -0.08
CA SER A 79 -6.43 -8.78 0.92
C SER A 79 -5.91 -9.66 2.05
N TYR A 80 -4.64 -9.51 2.37
CA TYR A 80 -4.05 -10.11 3.58
C TYR A 80 -4.35 -9.31 4.85
N ALA A 81 -5.03 -8.16 4.72
CA ALA A 81 -5.57 -7.40 5.83
C ALA A 81 -6.96 -7.88 6.27
N GLY A 82 -7.52 -8.91 5.63
CA GLY A 82 -8.82 -9.49 5.95
C GLY A 82 -9.95 -8.93 5.09
N TYR A 83 -11.19 -9.31 5.44
CA TYR A 83 -12.40 -8.96 4.71
C TYR A 83 -13.49 -8.48 5.67
N ASP A 84 -14.31 -7.54 5.23
CA ASP A 84 -15.53 -7.12 5.93
C ASP A 84 -16.75 -7.66 5.20
N GLU A 85 -17.71 -8.20 5.94
CA GLU A 85 -18.97 -8.71 5.38
C GLU A 85 -19.96 -7.56 5.23
N THR A 86 -20.62 -7.49 4.08
CA THR A 86 -21.64 -6.49 3.79
C THR A 86 -23.02 -6.97 4.27
N ALA A 87 -23.99 -6.06 4.35
CA ALA A 87 -25.34 -6.39 4.83
C ALA A 87 -26.07 -7.42 3.93
N ASP A 88 -25.68 -7.51 2.65
CA ASP A 88 -26.20 -8.46 1.65
C ASP A 88 -25.37 -9.76 1.57
N GLY A 89 -24.40 -9.97 2.46
CA GLY A 89 -23.61 -11.21 2.56
C GLY A 89 -22.46 -11.34 1.56
N ALA A 90 -22.16 -10.29 0.78
CA ALA A 90 -20.91 -10.18 0.05
C ALA A 90 -19.76 -9.78 0.98
N PHE A 91 -18.54 -9.83 0.49
CA PHE A 91 -17.34 -9.51 1.26
C PHE A 91 -16.51 -8.43 0.55
N VAL A 92 -16.05 -7.46 1.32
CA VAL A 92 -15.13 -6.40 0.89
C VAL A 92 -13.72 -6.74 1.37
N PRO A 93 -12.73 -6.92 0.48
CA PRO A 93 -11.34 -7.09 0.87
C PRO A 93 -10.83 -5.77 1.46
N ARG A 94 -10.24 -5.78 2.65
CA ARG A 94 -9.81 -4.55 3.32
C ARG A 94 -8.64 -3.90 2.61
N SER A 95 -8.67 -2.58 2.47
CA SER A 95 -7.51 -1.79 2.09
C SER A 95 -6.47 -1.78 3.20
N TYR A 96 -5.19 -1.71 2.84
CA TYR A 96 -4.12 -1.59 3.84
C TYR A 96 -2.91 -0.79 3.36
N GLY A 97 -2.08 -0.39 4.31
CA GLY A 97 -1.08 0.67 4.16
C GLY A 97 -0.13 0.44 3.00
N SER A 98 0.62 -0.66 3.03
CA SER A 98 1.66 -0.90 2.04
C SER A 98 1.12 -1.01 0.61
N MET A 99 -0.08 -1.56 0.43
CA MET A 99 -0.71 -1.64 -0.90
C MET A 99 -1.34 -0.33 -1.34
N THR A 100 -1.89 0.47 -0.42
CA THR A 100 -2.47 1.76 -0.80
C THR A 100 -1.40 2.75 -1.24
N TYR A 101 -0.25 2.77 -0.54
CA TYR A 101 0.91 3.54 -1.00
C TYR A 101 1.47 3.00 -2.32
N ALA A 102 1.55 1.67 -2.50
CA ALA A 102 1.95 1.09 -3.77
C ALA A 102 1.01 1.48 -4.93
N LEU A 103 -0.31 1.50 -4.70
CA LEU A 103 -1.31 1.95 -5.67
C LEU A 103 -1.08 3.40 -6.07
N LEU A 104 -0.95 4.29 -5.09
CA LEU A 104 -0.70 5.72 -5.31
C LEU A 104 0.56 5.93 -6.18
N LYS A 105 1.66 5.27 -5.81
CA LYS A 105 2.91 5.31 -6.57
C LYS A 105 2.70 4.82 -8.02
N CYS A 106 2.07 3.67 -8.20
CA CYS A 106 1.82 3.10 -9.52
C CYS A 106 0.96 4.02 -10.41
N TYR A 107 -0.05 4.67 -9.84
CA TYR A 107 -0.87 5.64 -10.56
C TYR A 107 -0.06 6.83 -11.07
N VAL A 108 0.82 7.39 -10.23
CA VAL A 108 1.71 8.49 -10.64
C VAL A 108 2.70 8.03 -11.71
N ILE A 109 3.26 6.82 -11.58
CA ILE A 109 4.16 6.24 -12.58
C ILE A 109 3.47 6.02 -13.92
N ALA A 110 2.22 5.54 -13.90
CA ALA A 110 1.40 5.31 -15.08
C ALA A 110 0.84 6.60 -15.71
N GLY A 111 1.16 7.77 -15.16
CA GLY A 111 0.87 9.07 -15.76
C GLY A 111 -0.60 9.48 -15.69
N ILE A 112 -1.37 9.00 -14.70
CA ILE A 112 -2.74 9.51 -14.53
C ILE A 112 -2.71 10.95 -14.02
N ASP A 113 -3.73 11.72 -14.40
CA ASP A 113 -3.84 13.13 -14.00
C ASP A 113 -3.88 13.26 -12.47
N ARG A 114 -3.19 14.27 -11.92
CA ARG A 114 -3.14 14.51 -10.46
C ARG A 114 -4.50 14.77 -9.85
N ASN A 115 -5.45 15.30 -10.63
CA ASN A 115 -6.82 15.59 -10.22
C ASN A 115 -7.76 14.40 -10.48
N ASP A 116 -7.26 13.26 -10.96
CA ASP A 116 -8.09 12.07 -11.16
C ASP A 116 -8.66 11.61 -9.81
N PRO A 117 -9.98 11.36 -9.71
CA PRO A 117 -10.61 10.93 -8.46
C PRO A 117 -9.98 9.69 -7.83
N ARG A 118 -9.34 8.81 -8.63
CA ARG A 118 -8.63 7.63 -8.14
C ARG A 118 -7.39 8.01 -7.32
N ILE A 119 -6.66 9.04 -7.71
CA ILE A 119 -5.53 9.58 -6.92
C ILE A 119 -6.09 10.22 -5.65
N GLY A 120 -7.08 11.10 -5.77
CA GLY A 120 -7.66 11.80 -4.63
C GLY A 120 -8.13 10.84 -3.55
N LYS A 121 -8.85 9.77 -3.93
CA LYS A 121 -9.32 8.74 -2.98
C LYS A 121 -8.20 7.91 -2.36
N ALA A 122 -7.13 7.61 -3.10
CA ALA A 122 -5.97 6.93 -2.54
C ALA A 122 -5.23 7.82 -1.52
N LEU A 123 -5.07 9.12 -1.83
CA LEU A 123 -4.48 10.11 -0.91
C LEU A 123 -5.33 10.29 0.35
N ASP A 124 -6.64 10.42 0.22
CA ASP A 124 -7.57 10.49 1.36
C ASP A 124 -7.38 9.31 2.30
N TRP A 125 -7.27 8.09 1.74
CA TRP A 125 -7.01 6.89 2.52
C TRP A 125 -5.65 6.95 3.22
N CYS A 126 -4.58 7.32 2.51
CA CYS A 126 -3.23 7.46 3.07
C CYS A 126 -3.20 8.47 4.23
N PHE A 127 -3.83 9.63 4.08
CA PHE A 127 -3.86 10.67 5.11
C PHE A 127 -4.69 10.26 6.33
N LYS A 128 -5.87 9.69 6.10
CA LYS A 128 -6.74 9.20 7.17
C LYS A 128 -6.09 8.10 8.00
N ASN A 129 -5.27 7.26 7.38
CA ASN A 129 -4.65 6.09 8.00
C ASN A 129 -3.15 6.27 8.25
N PHE A 130 -2.62 7.50 8.19
CA PHE A 130 -1.19 7.70 8.44
C PHE A 130 -0.83 7.34 9.87
N THR A 131 0.14 6.44 10.00
CA THR A 131 0.77 6.03 11.25
C THR A 131 2.12 5.44 10.89
N LEU A 132 3.06 5.46 11.83
CA LEU A 132 4.34 4.78 11.68
C LEU A 132 4.49 3.61 12.66
N ASP A 133 3.46 3.27 13.43
CA ASP A 133 3.54 2.24 14.46
C ASP A 133 3.16 0.85 13.95
N ILE A 134 2.33 0.80 12.91
CA ILE A 134 1.75 -0.41 12.32
C ILE A 134 1.62 -0.24 10.80
N ASN A 135 1.41 -1.34 10.08
CA ASN A 135 0.87 -1.31 8.73
C ASN A 135 -0.67 -1.27 8.82
N PRO A 136 -1.30 -0.09 8.59
CA PRO A 136 -2.71 0.13 8.93
C PRO A 136 -3.65 -0.65 8.01
N GLY A 137 -4.86 -0.92 8.51
CA GLY A 137 -5.97 -1.53 7.73
C GLY A 137 -6.24 -3.00 8.06
N VAL A 138 -5.34 -3.68 8.78
CA VAL A 138 -5.49 -5.08 9.20
C VAL A 138 -6.70 -5.26 10.13
N LYS A 139 -7.54 -6.26 9.83
CA LYS A 139 -8.69 -6.65 10.65
C LYS A 139 -8.22 -7.23 11.98
N ALA A 140 -8.81 -6.74 13.07
CA ALA A 140 -8.45 -7.17 14.43
C ALA A 140 -8.58 -8.69 14.64
N SER A 141 -9.54 -9.35 13.97
CA SER A 141 -9.76 -10.79 14.07
C SER A 141 -8.60 -11.65 13.52
N LEU A 142 -7.67 -11.07 12.77
CA LEU A 142 -6.46 -11.77 12.30
C LEU A 142 -5.38 -11.87 13.38
N GLY A 143 -5.56 -11.18 14.51
CA GLY A 143 -4.64 -11.19 15.64
C GLY A 143 -3.74 -9.96 15.70
N GLU A 144 -3.39 -9.56 16.92
CA GLU A 144 -2.67 -8.31 17.19
C GLU A 144 -1.32 -8.21 16.48
N ASN A 145 -0.59 -9.32 16.34
CA ASN A 145 0.74 -9.28 15.72
C ASN A 145 0.71 -9.07 14.20
N VAL A 146 -0.44 -9.24 13.54
CA VAL A 146 -0.56 -9.13 12.08
C VAL A 146 -0.38 -7.69 11.60
N GLN A 147 -0.78 -6.70 12.39
CA GLN A 147 -0.60 -5.28 12.07
C GLN A 147 0.87 -4.85 11.98
N TYR A 148 1.80 -5.64 12.52
CA TYR A 148 3.23 -5.38 12.43
C TYR A 148 3.90 -6.11 11.26
N GLN A 149 3.19 -6.90 10.47
CA GLN A 149 3.78 -7.61 9.34
C GLN A 149 4.17 -6.63 8.22
N GLY A 150 5.41 -6.74 7.72
CA GLY A 150 5.87 -5.93 6.60
C GLY A 150 5.99 -4.44 6.94
N LEU A 151 6.35 -4.11 8.17
CA LEU A 151 6.38 -2.74 8.69
C LEU A 151 7.52 -1.93 8.05
N PHE A 152 8.69 -2.53 7.83
CA PHE A 152 9.79 -1.86 7.14
C PHE A 152 9.51 -1.72 5.65
N TYR A 153 8.88 -2.73 5.05
CA TYR A 153 8.38 -2.63 3.69
C TYR A 153 7.31 -1.54 3.56
N TYR A 154 6.43 -1.39 4.56
CA TYR A 154 5.44 -0.32 4.63
C TYR A 154 6.10 1.06 4.67
N TYR A 155 7.15 1.28 5.47
CA TYR A 155 7.89 2.53 5.49
C TYR A 155 8.47 2.88 4.11
N LEU A 156 9.06 1.90 3.42
CA LEU A 156 9.58 2.11 2.07
C LEU A 156 8.47 2.45 1.07
N ALA A 157 7.34 1.73 1.12
CA ALA A 157 6.21 1.99 0.24
C ALA A 157 5.63 3.40 0.48
N LEU A 158 5.48 3.80 1.74
CA LEU A 158 5.04 5.13 2.16
C LEU A 158 5.96 6.22 1.60
N ALA A 159 7.26 6.13 1.88
CA ALA A 159 8.24 7.15 1.51
C ALA A 159 8.25 7.38 -0.01
N ARG A 160 8.34 6.30 -0.79
CA ARG A 160 8.34 6.34 -2.26
C ARG A 160 7.07 6.93 -2.84
N ALA A 161 5.92 6.51 -2.33
CA ALA A 161 4.63 6.98 -2.83
C ALA A 161 4.42 8.46 -2.53
N MET A 162 4.74 8.89 -1.31
CA MET A 162 4.60 10.28 -0.89
C MET A 162 5.57 11.19 -1.63
N SER A 163 6.82 10.74 -1.84
CA SER A 163 7.84 11.47 -2.59
C SER A 163 7.43 11.67 -4.05
N ILE A 164 7.10 10.59 -4.77
CA ILE A 164 6.72 10.70 -6.20
C ILE A 164 5.40 11.45 -6.42
N ALA A 165 4.45 11.34 -5.49
CA ALA A 165 3.20 12.10 -5.54
C ALA A 165 3.42 13.60 -5.23
N GLY A 166 4.59 13.99 -4.72
CA GLY A 166 4.90 15.37 -4.34
C GLY A 166 4.13 15.82 -3.11
N VAL A 167 3.81 14.91 -2.17
CA VAL A 167 3.15 15.27 -0.93
C VAL A 167 4.20 15.87 0.01
N ALA A 168 3.99 17.13 0.42
CA ALA A 168 4.87 17.80 1.38
C ALA A 168 4.48 17.48 2.83
N LYS A 169 3.18 17.60 3.14
CA LYS A 169 2.63 17.38 4.48
C LYS A 169 1.39 16.52 4.42
N ILE A 170 1.14 15.81 5.51
CA ILE A 170 -0.12 15.13 5.74
C ILE A 170 -1.05 16.14 6.42
N PRO A 171 -2.21 16.45 5.81
CA PRO A 171 -3.09 17.49 6.33
C PRO A 171 -3.61 17.11 7.71
N ALA A 172 -3.58 18.04 8.67
CA ALA A 172 -4.32 17.85 9.91
C ALA A 172 -5.81 18.08 9.63
N LYS A 173 -6.69 17.35 10.31
CA LYS A 173 -8.15 17.45 10.11
C LYS A 173 -8.70 18.87 10.34
N ALA A 174 -8.01 19.72 11.09
CA ALA A 174 -8.46 21.04 11.50
C ALA A 174 -7.68 22.20 10.85
N ASP A 175 -6.45 21.97 10.38
CA ASP A 175 -5.57 23.01 9.83
C ASP A 175 -4.51 22.38 8.89
N ALA A 176 -4.46 22.83 7.65
CA ALA A 176 -3.49 22.32 6.66
C ALA A 176 -2.05 22.78 6.97
N ASP A 177 -1.87 23.95 7.58
CA ASP A 177 -0.54 24.49 7.92
C ASP A 177 0.07 23.76 9.12
N ALA A 178 -0.77 23.25 10.02
CA ALA A 178 -0.41 22.35 11.12
C ALA A 178 -0.24 20.88 10.69
N GLY A 179 -0.21 20.59 9.39
CA GLY A 179 0.00 19.25 8.86
C GLY A 179 1.33 18.62 9.29
N ILE A 180 1.36 17.29 9.34
CA ILE A 180 2.54 16.51 9.73
C ILE A 180 3.53 16.50 8.57
N ASP A 181 4.75 16.95 8.81
CA ASP A 181 5.87 16.65 7.91
C ASP A 181 6.21 15.16 8.04
N TRP A 182 5.84 14.39 7.01
CA TRP A 182 5.99 12.95 7.05
C TRP A 182 7.46 12.50 6.96
N ARG A 183 8.35 13.32 6.38
CA ARG A 183 9.78 13.01 6.29
C ARG A 183 10.42 13.12 7.65
N ASP A 184 10.20 14.23 8.34
CA ASP A 184 10.68 14.44 9.72
C ASP A 184 10.10 13.38 10.68
N ALA A 185 8.81 13.05 10.55
CA ALA A 185 8.20 12.00 11.35
C ALA A 185 8.81 10.60 11.08
N LEU A 186 9.06 10.27 9.81
CA LEU A 186 9.65 9.00 9.40
C LEU A 186 11.12 8.89 9.83
N GLU A 187 11.89 9.96 9.67
CA GLU A 187 13.28 10.05 10.13
C GLU A 187 13.37 9.77 11.63
N LYS A 188 12.59 10.51 12.44
CA LYS A 188 12.54 10.32 13.90
C LYS A 188 12.13 8.91 14.28
N LYS A 189 11.15 8.33 13.57
CA LYS A 189 10.73 6.95 13.82
C LYS A 189 11.86 5.96 13.54
N LEU A 190 12.49 6.06 12.37
CA LEU A 190 13.57 5.15 11.99
C LEU A 190 14.79 5.31 12.89
N ALA A 191 15.17 6.54 13.26
CA ALA A 191 16.23 6.80 14.23
C ALA A 191 15.95 6.11 15.58
N ALA A 192 14.71 6.18 16.08
CA ALA A 192 14.31 5.53 17.33
C ALA A 192 14.28 3.98 17.24
N LEU A 193 14.17 3.42 16.04
CA LEU A 193 14.20 1.97 15.81
C LEU A 193 15.59 1.44 15.45
N GLN A 194 16.56 2.31 15.21
CA GLN A 194 17.92 1.91 14.84
C GLN A 194 18.60 1.22 16.03
N ARG A 195 19.28 0.12 15.75
CA ARG A 195 20.10 -0.60 16.74
C ARG A 195 21.48 0.05 16.88
N ASP A 196 22.19 -0.28 17.95
CA ASP A 196 23.54 0.23 18.21
C ASP A 196 24.56 -0.09 17.09
N ASP A 197 24.36 -1.19 16.37
CA ASP A 197 25.19 -1.58 15.21
C ASP A 197 24.80 -0.86 13.90
N GLY A 198 23.85 0.07 13.97
CA GLY A 198 23.32 0.84 12.85
C GLY A 198 22.28 0.11 12.00
N SER A 199 21.98 -1.16 12.31
CA SER A 199 21.00 -1.95 11.56
C SER A 199 19.57 -1.77 12.08
N TRP A 200 18.61 -2.23 11.28
CA TRP A 200 17.20 -2.31 11.66
C TRP A 200 16.67 -3.74 11.55
N VAL A 201 15.71 -4.09 12.39
CA VAL A 201 14.90 -5.31 12.29
C VAL A 201 13.48 -5.02 12.78
N ASN A 202 12.49 -5.75 12.26
CA ASN A 202 11.16 -5.77 12.84
C ASN A 202 11.11 -6.70 14.05
N ALA A 203 11.31 -6.14 15.24
CA ALA A 203 11.26 -6.88 16.50
C ALA A 203 9.85 -7.41 16.84
N LYS A 204 8.80 -6.86 16.23
CA LYS A 204 7.40 -7.22 16.52
C LYS A 204 6.87 -8.34 15.62
N ASN A 205 7.43 -8.52 14.42
CA ASN A 205 7.00 -9.59 13.52
C ASN A 205 8.09 -9.94 12.48
N SER A 206 8.40 -11.23 12.34
CA SER A 206 9.43 -11.73 11.40
C SER A 206 8.90 -12.09 10.01
N ARG A 207 7.58 -11.98 9.77
CA ARG A 207 6.99 -12.33 8.48
C ARG A 207 7.62 -11.54 7.35
N TRP A 208 7.75 -12.19 6.18
CA TRP A 208 8.43 -11.64 5.00
C TRP A 208 9.88 -11.25 5.26
N TRP A 209 10.54 -12.00 6.14
CA TRP A 209 11.96 -11.90 6.45
C TRP A 209 12.35 -10.58 7.12
N GLU A 210 11.41 -9.89 7.77
CA GLU A 210 11.72 -8.65 8.48
C GLU A 210 12.45 -8.87 9.83
N ASN A 211 12.83 -10.11 10.16
CA ASN A 211 13.86 -10.38 11.16
C ASN A 211 15.30 -10.34 10.58
N SER A 212 15.45 -10.14 9.27
CA SER A 212 16.76 -10.01 8.62
C SER A 212 17.27 -8.57 8.75
N PRO A 213 18.42 -8.34 9.42
CA PRO A 213 18.99 -7.00 9.55
C PRO A 213 19.36 -6.41 8.19
N MET A 214 19.82 -7.24 7.25
CA MET A 214 20.15 -6.80 5.89
C MET A 214 18.93 -6.19 5.18
N LEU A 215 17.79 -6.89 5.23
CA LEU A 215 16.58 -6.49 4.51
C LEU A 215 15.99 -5.20 5.10
N CYS A 216 15.77 -5.18 6.42
CA CYS A 216 15.18 -4.03 7.08
C CYS A 216 16.09 -2.80 7.04
N THR A 217 17.41 -2.96 7.09
CA THR A 217 18.36 -1.85 6.89
C THR A 217 18.27 -1.29 5.48
N ALA A 218 18.21 -2.14 4.45
CA ALA A 218 18.03 -1.69 3.08
C ALA A 218 16.71 -0.91 2.90
N TYR A 219 15.61 -1.40 3.47
CA TYR A 219 14.33 -0.69 3.44
C TYR A 219 14.38 0.66 4.18
N ALA A 220 14.98 0.71 5.37
CA ALA A 220 15.10 1.93 6.15
C ALA A 220 15.95 2.99 5.42
N LEU A 221 17.12 2.61 4.91
CA LEU A 221 18.01 3.55 4.21
C LEU A 221 17.38 4.06 2.90
N LEU A 222 16.71 3.19 2.15
CA LEU A 222 15.98 3.62 0.96
C LEU A 222 14.83 4.56 1.32
N ALA A 223 14.08 4.28 2.38
CA ALA A 223 13.00 5.15 2.83
C ALA A 223 13.50 6.55 3.27
N LEU A 224 14.68 6.61 3.92
CA LEU A 224 15.34 7.87 4.31
C LEU A 224 15.88 8.68 3.11
N SER A 225 16.04 8.06 1.95
CA SER A 225 16.57 8.72 0.75
C SER A 225 15.52 9.44 -0.11
N GLU A 226 14.24 9.34 0.23
CA GLU A 226 13.08 9.85 -0.54
C GLU A 226 12.57 11.23 -0.07
#